data_AF-A0A925I841-F1
#
_entry.id   AF-A0A925I841-F1
#
_cell.length_a   1.000
_cell.length_b   1.000
_cell.length_c   1.000
_cell.angle_alpha   90.00
_cell.angle_beta   90.00
_cell.angle_gamma   90.00
#
_symmetry.space_group_name_H-M   'P 1'
#
loop_
_entity.id
_entity.type
_entity.pdbx_description
1 polymer ?
#
loop_
_entity_poly.entity_id
_entity_poly.type
_entity_poly.pdbx_seq_one_letter_code
_entity_poly.pdbx_strand_id
1 'polypeptide(L)'
;GGFGGYDLWIARWNHGKKEWDTPTNLGPQINTAFDEKSPYQRNSTTLYFSSNQVMGMGGYDIYCAKKNVDNNRFDVENMKYPINSAQDELGIIFEKNTETGYLSSNREGGKGSFDIWRFHVK
;
A
#
# COMPACT_ATOMS: atom_id res chain seq x y z
N GLY A 1 4.10 11.69 -7.87
CA GLY A 1 3.74 12.65 -8.91
C GLY A 1 2.51 13.41 -8.50
N GLY A 2 2.64 14.69 -8.19
CA GLY A 2 1.60 15.54 -7.60
C GLY A 2 2.15 16.17 -6.31
N PHE A 3 2.43 15.32 -5.32
CA PHE A 3 3.12 15.68 -4.08
C PHE A 3 4.62 15.35 -4.12
N GLY A 4 4.99 14.20 -4.68
CA GLY A 4 6.38 13.71 -4.70
C GLY A 4 6.73 12.92 -5.96
N GLY A 5 7.55 11.88 -5.79
CA GLY A 5 8.09 11.00 -6.83
C GLY A 5 7.01 10.22 -7.57
N TYR A 6 6.62 9.04 -7.09
CA TYR A 6 5.40 8.34 -7.52
C TYR A 6 4.25 8.61 -6.55
N ASP A 7 3.05 8.89 -7.08
CA ASP A 7 1.85 9.12 -6.24
C ASP A 7 0.79 8.09 -6.62
N LEU A 8 -0.08 7.80 -5.67
CA LEU A 8 -1.30 7.03 -5.87
C LEU A 8 -2.48 7.94 -6.24
N TRP A 9 -3.19 7.50 -7.26
CA TRP A 9 -4.39 8.15 -7.81
C TRP A 9 -5.54 7.13 -7.83
N ILE A 10 -6.78 7.62 -7.70
CA ILE A 10 -7.98 6.79 -7.74
C ILE A 10 -8.94 7.26 -8.83
N ALA A 11 -9.43 6.32 -9.62
CA ALA A 11 -10.57 6.49 -10.52
C ALA A 11 -11.66 5.49 -10.13
N ARG A 12 -12.93 5.88 -10.30
CA ARG A 12 -14.08 5.00 -10.06
C ARG A 12 -14.72 4.62 -11.37
N TRP A 13 -15.13 3.36 -11.48
CA TRP A 13 -15.90 2.92 -12.64
C TRP A 13 -17.32 3.44 -12.52
N ASN A 14 -17.74 4.25 -13.48
CA ASN A 14 -19.08 4.77 -13.58
C ASN A 14 -19.96 3.80 -14.36
N HIS A 15 -20.73 2.97 -13.66
CA HIS A 15 -21.60 1.97 -14.30
C HIS A 15 -22.66 2.57 -15.23
N GLY A 16 -23.16 3.77 -14.94
CA GLY A 16 -24.18 4.44 -15.76
C GLY A 16 -23.62 4.92 -17.09
N LYS A 17 -22.41 5.47 -17.08
CA LYS A 17 -21.74 5.98 -18.28
C LYS A 17 -20.86 4.95 -18.99
N LYS A 18 -20.58 3.80 -18.35
CA LYS A 18 -19.64 2.76 -18.83
C LYS A 18 -18.24 3.32 -19.11
N GLU A 19 -17.76 4.20 -18.23
CA GLU A 19 -16.44 4.81 -18.33
C GLU A 19 -15.80 4.93 -16.93
N TRP A 20 -14.49 5.15 -16.89
CA TRP A 20 -13.81 5.55 -15.66
C TRP A 20 -13.98 7.06 -15.45
N ASP A 21 -14.30 7.47 -14.22
CA ASP A 21 -14.25 8.87 -13.83
C ASP A 21 -12.80 9.39 -13.90
N THR A 22 -12.63 10.72 -14.00
CA THR A 22 -11.32 11.36 -13.97
C THR A 22 -10.54 10.97 -12.72
N PRO A 23 -9.29 10.47 -12.85
CA PRO A 23 -8.46 10.14 -11.71
C PRO A 23 -8.26 11.33 -10.77
N THR A 24 -8.38 11.09 -9.47
CA THR A 24 -8.12 12.07 -8.41
C THR A 24 -6.93 11.61 -7.57
N ASN A 25 -6.01 12.52 -7.26
CA ASN A 25 -4.87 12.24 -6.38
C ASN A 25 -5.36 11.91 -4.97
N LEU A 26 -4.76 10.90 -4.32
CA LEU A 26 -5.17 10.47 -2.98
C LEU A 26 -4.76 11.43 -1.84
N GLY A 27 -4.08 12.53 -2.16
CA GLY A 27 -3.80 13.63 -1.25
C GLY A 27 -2.62 13.37 -0.32
N PRO A 28 -2.24 14.38 0.49
CA PRO A 28 -0.98 14.40 1.24
C PRO A 28 -0.96 13.47 2.46
N GLN A 29 -2.08 12.81 2.78
CA GLN A 29 -2.10 11.79 3.83
C GLN A 29 -1.52 10.46 3.36
N ILE A 30 -1.64 10.18 2.05
CA ILE A 30 -1.15 8.95 1.42
C ILE A 30 0.11 9.26 0.64
N ASN A 31 0.08 10.30 -0.20
CA ASN A 31 1.19 10.68 -1.06
C ASN A 31 2.16 11.59 -0.32
N THR A 32 3.44 11.22 -0.32
CA THR A 32 4.50 11.94 0.38
C THR A 32 5.37 12.71 -0.63
N ALA A 33 6.49 13.26 -0.18
CA ALA A 33 7.51 13.79 -1.08
C ALA A 33 8.30 12.69 -1.82
N PHE A 34 8.12 11.42 -1.42
CA PHE A 34 8.84 10.26 -1.94
C PHE A 34 7.96 9.46 -2.91
N ASP A 35 8.16 8.15 -3.03
CA ASP A 35 7.45 7.27 -3.94
C ASP A 35 6.45 6.38 -3.22
N GLU A 36 5.19 6.48 -3.61
CA GLU A 36 4.13 5.54 -3.25
C GLU A 36 3.72 4.67 -4.45
N LYS A 37 3.70 3.35 -4.26
CA LYS A 37 3.38 2.39 -5.32
C LYS A 37 2.72 1.11 -4.79
N SER A 38 2.37 0.23 -5.72
CA SER A 38 1.80 -1.10 -5.44
C SER A 38 0.54 -1.08 -4.54
N PRO A 39 -0.50 -0.30 -4.89
CA PRO A 39 -1.70 -0.22 -4.07
C PRO A 39 -2.48 -1.53 -4.08
N TYR A 40 -2.99 -1.91 -2.90
CA TYR A 40 -3.92 -3.03 -2.71
C TYR A 40 -5.10 -2.61 -1.86
N GLN A 41 -6.27 -2.55 -2.47
CA GLN A 41 -7.51 -2.25 -1.76
C GLN A 41 -8.06 -3.51 -1.10
N ARG A 42 -7.90 -3.63 0.22
CA ARG A 42 -8.39 -4.79 0.99
C ARG A 42 -9.91 -4.78 1.12
N ASN A 43 -10.50 -3.59 1.29
CA ASN A 43 -11.95 -3.38 1.35
C ASN A 43 -12.29 -1.91 1.05
N SER A 44 -13.52 -1.49 1.27
CA SER A 44 -13.98 -0.12 0.98
C SER A 44 -13.29 0.97 1.82
N THR A 45 -12.66 0.62 2.95
CA THR A 45 -12.03 1.57 3.87
C THR A 45 -10.55 1.31 4.11
N THR A 46 -9.99 0.19 3.66
CA THR A 46 -8.61 -0.20 3.96
C THR A 46 -7.80 -0.33 2.67
N LEU A 47 -6.75 0.48 2.56
CA LEU A 47 -5.80 0.47 1.46
C LEU A 47 -4.41 0.12 2.02
N TYR A 48 -3.73 -0.81 1.37
CA TYR A 48 -2.30 -1.03 1.59
C TYR A 48 -1.51 -0.51 0.40
N PHE A 49 -0.29 -0.06 0.66
CA PHE A 49 0.62 0.40 -0.39
C PHE A 49 2.06 0.36 0.10
N SER A 50 3.01 0.46 -0.82
CA SER A 50 4.43 0.57 -0.51
C SER A 50 4.90 2.01 -0.60
N SER A 51 5.67 2.49 0.38
CA SER A 51 6.30 3.81 0.37
C SER A 51 7.75 3.76 0.83
N ASN A 52 8.61 4.58 0.23
CA ASN A 52 10.00 4.79 0.64
C ASN A 52 10.20 6.11 1.43
N GLN A 53 9.19 6.55 2.17
CA GLN A 53 9.32 7.69 3.08
C GLN A 53 10.38 7.46 4.17
N VAL A 54 11.05 8.53 4.61
CA VAL A 54 12.24 8.49 5.50
C VAL A 54 12.03 7.74 6.83
N MET A 55 10.81 7.74 7.39
CA MET A 55 10.52 7.11 8.69
C MET A 55 10.16 5.61 8.58
N GLY A 56 10.71 4.93 7.57
CA GLY A 56 10.53 3.50 7.34
C GLY A 56 11.48 2.59 8.12
N MET A 57 11.37 1.28 7.87
CA MET A 57 12.26 0.22 8.36
C MET A 57 13.33 -0.15 7.33
N GLY A 58 12.99 -0.13 6.04
CA GLY A 58 13.90 -0.41 4.92
C GLY A 58 13.83 0.63 3.82
N GLY A 59 13.97 0.19 2.56
CA GLY A 59 13.85 1.06 1.40
C GLY A 59 12.39 1.38 1.09
N TYR A 60 11.62 0.40 0.60
CA TYR A 60 10.16 0.47 0.52
C TYR A 60 9.52 -0.37 1.63
N ASP A 61 8.55 0.21 2.34
CA ASP A 61 7.77 -0.50 3.36
C ASP A 61 6.29 -0.57 3.00
N ILE A 62 5.59 -1.59 3.49
CA ILE A 62 4.12 -1.63 3.48
C ILE A 62 3.55 -0.69 4.54
N TYR A 63 2.64 0.18 4.09
CA TYR A 63 1.78 1.01 4.92
C TYR A 63 0.32 0.57 4.78
N CYS A 64 -0.46 0.78 5.82
CA CYS A 64 -1.91 0.61 5.83
C CYS A 64 -2.57 1.96 6.07
N ALA A 65 -3.41 2.38 5.13
CA ALA A 65 -4.27 3.54 5.23
C ALA A 65 -5.70 3.08 5.51
N LYS A 66 -6.20 3.40 6.71
CA LYS A 66 -7.60 3.19 7.09
C LYS A 66 -8.36 4.49 6.93
N LYS A 67 -9.41 4.44 6.11
CA LYS A 67 -10.30 5.56 5.88
C LYS A 67 -11.25 5.72 7.07
N ASN A 68 -11.15 6.85 7.75
CA ASN A 68 -12.09 7.31 8.74
C ASN A 68 -13.36 7.82 8.02
N VAL A 69 -14.50 7.20 8.32
CA VAL A 69 -15.79 7.47 7.66
C VAL A 69 -16.40 8.79 8.09
N ASP A 70 -16.08 9.29 9.28
CA ASP A 70 -16.70 10.49 9.85
C ASP A 70 -16.12 11.77 9.23
N ASN A 71 -14.82 11.77 8.93
CA ASN A 71 -14.12 12.96 8.43
C ASN A 71 -13.47 12.75 7.05
N ASN A 72 -13.65 11.58 6.44
CA ASN A 72 -13.11 11.22 5.13
C ASN A 72 -11.57 11.32 5.04
N ARG A 73 -10.87 11.20 6.17
CA ARG A 73 -9.41 11.20 6.25
C ARG A 73 -8.86 9.77 6.29
N PHE A 74 -7.57 9.63 5.97
CA PHE A 74 -6.84 8.39 6.18
C PHE A 74 -5.97 8.47 7.43
N ASP A 75 -6.04 7.43 8.25
CA ASP A 75 -5.08 7.11 9.30
C ASP A 75 -4.07 6.12 8.70
N VAL A 76 -2.80 6.54 8.59
CA VAL A 76 -1.76 5.81 7.87
C VAL A 76 -0.71 5.31 8.84
N GLU A 77 -0.46 4.00 8.81
CA GLU A 77 0.44 3.32 9.72
C GLU A 77 1.44 2.45 8.95
N ASN A 78 2.73 2.51 9.32
CA ASN A 78 3.72 1.54 8.86
C ASN A 78 3.39 0.18 9.49
N MET A 79 3.36 -0.88 8.69
CA MET A 79 2.95 -2.21 9.18
C MET A 79 3.96 -2.89 10.10
N LYS A 80 5.19 -2.34 10.18
CA LYS A 80 6.29 -2.81 11.03
C LYS A 80 6.63 -4.29 10.81
N TYR A 81 7.59 -4.80 11.57
CA TYR A 81 7.85 -6.24 11.64
C TYR A 81 6.62 -6.99 12.21
N PRO A 82 6.22 -8.16 11.68
CA PRO A 82 6.93 -8.98 10.69
C PRO A 82 6.55 -8.74 9.22
N ILE A 83 5.64 -7.80 8.94
CA ILE A 83 5.25 -7.48 7.57
C ILE A 83 6.41 -6.79 6.84
N ASN A 84 6.97 -5.74 7.44
CA ASN A 84 8.16 -5.05 6.95
C ASN A 84 9.44 -5.62 7.57
N SER A 85 10.54 -5.41 6.87
CA SER A 85 11.89 -5.79 7.27
C SER A 85 12.85 -4.61 7.10
N ALA A 86 14.16 -4.85 7.19
CA ALA A 86 15.16 -3.84 6.85
C ALA A 86 15.40 -3.70 5.33
N GLN A 87 14.67 -4.48 4.51
CA GLN A 87 14.79 -4.53 3.06
C GLN A 87 13.55 -3.89 2.40
N ASP A 88 13.31 -4.16 1.12
CA ASP A 88 12.14 -3.66 0.39
C ASP A 88 10.96 -4.64 0.48
N GLU A 89 9.77 -4.10 0.76
CA GLU A 89 8.49 -4.77 0.72
C GLU A 89 7.52 -4.11 -0.26
N LEU A 90 7.09 -4.90 -1.25
CA LEU A 90 6.28 -4.46 -2.37
C LEU A 90 5.03 -5.34 -2.54
N GLY A 91 3.92 -4.74 -2.93
CA GLY A 91 2.77 -5.46 -3.50
C GLY A 91 2.17 -6.51 -2.57
N ILE A 92 1.62 -6.06 -1.44
CA ILE A 92 0.90 -6.92 -0.50
C ILE A 92 -0.49 -7.28 -1.06
N ILE A 93 -0.90 -8.53 -0.88
CA ILE A 93 -2.26 -9.02 -1.14
C ILE A 93 -2.72 -9.90 0.01
N PHE A 94 -4.03 -9.96 0.23
CA PHE A 94 -4.65 -10.83 1.24
C PHE A 94 -5.51 -11.89 0.57
N GLU A 95 -5.53 -13.09 1.17
CA GLU A 95 -6.55 -14.07 0.86
C GLU A 95 -7.91 -13.56 1.35
N LYS A 96 -8.98 -13.96 0.65
CA LYS A 96 -10.32 -13.45 0.93
C LYS A 96 -10.77 -13.80 2.35
N ASN A 97 -11.16 -12.79 3.12
CA ASN A 97 -11.66 -12.93 4.49
C ASN A 97 -10.68 -13.61 5.46
N THR A 98 -9.37 -13.51 5.23
CA THR A 98 -8.36 -13.99 6.17
C THR A 98 -7.37 -12.88 6.51
N GLU A 99 -6.54 -13.14 7.51
CA GLU A 99 -5.36 -12.36 7.84
C GLU A 99 -4.06 -12.97 7.25
N THR A 100 -4.22 -13.90 6.31
CA THR A 100 -3.13 -14.52 5.56
C THR A 100 -3.01 -13.86 4.21
N GLY A 101 -1.79 -13.71 3.72
CA GLY A 101 -1.57 -13.14 2.41
C GLY A 101 -0.16 -13.34 1.90
N TYR A 102 0.16 -12.59 0.84
CA TYR A 102 1.44 -12.63 0.18
C TYR A 102 1.97 -11.22 -0.05
N LEU A 103 3.29 -11.07 -0.06
CA LEU A 103 3.97 -9.83 -0.43
C LEU A 103 5.26 -10.19 -1.17
N SER A 104 5.77 -9.26 -1.97
CA SER A 104 7.09 -9.38 -2.59
C SER A 104 8.13 -8.73 -1.70
N SER A 105 9.23 -9.43 -1.41
CA SER A 105 10.30 -8.90 -0.58
C SER A 105 11.64 -9.48 -0.96
N ASN A 106 12.69 -8.66 -0.85
CA ASN A 106 14.09 -9.05 -0.96
C ASN A 106 14.75 -9.26 0.43
N ARG A 107 13.95 -9.56 1.46
CA ARG A 107 14.46 -9.98 2.77
C ARG A 107 15.33 -11.24 2.68
N GLU A 108 16.20 -11.39 3.67
CA GLU A 108 17.08 -12.55 3.78
C GLU A 108 16.29 -13.87 3.88
N GLY A 109 16.87 -14.95 3.34
CA GLY A 109 16.26 -16.27 3.26
C GLY A 109 15.59 -16.60 1.92
N GLY A 110 15.51 -15.63 1.01
CA GLY A 110 15.06 -15.78 -0.37
C GLY A 110 16.14 -16.27 -1.35
N LYS A 111 15.83 -16.25 -2.66
CA LYS A 111 16.74 -16.55 -3.76
C LYS A 111 16.80 -15.38 -4.75
N GLY A 112 17.97 -14.75 -4.84
CA GLY A 112 18.19 -13.63 -5.76
C GLY A 112 17.71 -12.32 -5.14
N SER A 113 16.90 -11.54 -5.86
CA SER A 113 16.39 -10.24 -5.40
C SER A 113 15.04 -10.42 -4.71
N PHE A 114 13.93 -10.23 -5.43
CA PHE A 114 12.60 -10.29 -4.86
C PHE A 114 11.99 -11.69 -4.98
N ASP A 115 11.48 -12.20 -3.85
CA ASP A 115 10.68 -13.42 -3.78
C ASP A 115 9.26 -13.12 -3.27
N ILE A 116 8.36 -14.09 -3.41
CA ILE A 116 7.00 -14.03 -2.85
C ILE A 116 7.00 -14.69 -1.48
N TRP A 117 6.65 -13.91 -0.46
CA TRP A 117 6.57 -14.34 0.93
C TRP A 117 5.13 -14.45 1.39
N ARG A 118 4.80 -15.54 2.08
CA ARG A 118 3.50 -15.69 2.75
C ARG A 118 3.59 -15.15 4.17
N PHE A 119 2.57 -14.41 4.60
CA PHE A 119 2.45 -13.92 5.98
C PHE A 119 1.11 -14.33 6.60
N HIS A 120 1.02 -14.20 7.92
CA HIS A 120 -0.23 -14.27 8.67
C HIS A 120 -0.17 -13.24 9.81
N VAL A 121 -1.12 -12.31 9.86
CA VAL A 121 -1.28 -11.37 10.99
C VAL A 121 -2.37 -11.90 11.93
N LYS A 122 -2.23 -11.66 13.23
CA LYS A 122 -3.21 -12.09 14.25
C LYS A 122 -4.10 -10.94 14.64
#